data_AF-A0A1F8SS85-F1
#
_entry.id   AF-A0A1F8SS85-F1
#
_cell.length_a   1.000
_cell.length_b   1.000
_cell.length_c   1.000
_cell.angle_alpha   90.00
_cell.angle_beta   90.00
_cell.angle_gamma   90.00
#
_symmetry.space_group_name_H-M   'P 1'
#
loop_
_entity.id
_entity.type
_entity.pdbx_description
1 polymer ?
#
loop_
_entity_poly.entity_id
_entity_poly.type
_entity_poly.pdbx_seq_one_letter_code
_entity_poly.pdbx_strand_id
1 'polypeptide(L)'
;MMVGMFGLGWLIMLLVIGLPILLVVLLLGGAAGFLQNQTHLSAMQNQVPVYHSAVNLSQVAVPPARYCSHCGAGMQADWTHCPQCGAPIQ
;
A
#
# COMPACT_ATOMS: atom_id res chain seq x y z
N MET A 1 28.40 7.24 -42.56
CA MET A 1 28.05 5.83 -42.85
C MET A 1 29.13 4.80 -42.44
N MET A 2 30.17 5.18 -41.69
CA MET A 2 31.27 4.29 -41.26
C MET A 2 31.14 3.73 -39.83
N VAL A 3 29.92 3.62 -39.29
CA VAL A 3 29.66 3.00 -37.96
C VAL A 3 29.22 1.53 -38.09
N GLY A 4 28.93 1.07 -39.32
CA GLY A 4 28.22 -0.19 -39.56
C GLY A 4 29.06 -1.47 -39.48
N MET A 5 30.37 -1.44 -39.73
CA MET A 5 31.16 -2.68 -39.86
C MET A 5 31.74 -3.22 -38.55
N PHE A 6 32.02 -2.37 -37.57
CA PHE A 6 32.49 -2.80 -36.25
C PHE A 6 31.38 -2.84 -35.17
N GLY A 7 30.21 -2.24 -35.45
CA GLY A 7 29.12 -2.13 -34.49
C GLY A 7 28.25 -3.38 -34.37
N LEU A 8 27.96 -4.06 -35.49
CA LEU A 8 27.01 -5.19 -35.51
C LEU A 8 27.53 -6.43 -34.79
N GLY A 9 28.82 -6.77 -34.96
CA GLY A 9 29.42 -7.92 -34.27
C GLY A 9 29.48 -7.73 -32.75
N TRP A 10 29.88 -6.55 -32.30
CA TRP A 10 29.92 -6.20 -30.88
C TRP A 10 28.52 -6.13 -30.26
N LEU A 11 27.54 -5.57 -30.98
CA LEU A 11 26.14 -5.58 -30.56
C LEU A 11 25.58 -6.98 -30.44
N ILE A 12 25.85 -7.87 -31.40
CA ILE A 12 25.41 -9.27 -31.32
C ILE A 12 26.07 -9.97 -30.12
N MET A 13 27.35 -9.71 -29.86
CA MET A 13 28.08 -10.32 -28.74
C MET A 13 27.54 -9.86 -27.38
N LEU A 14 27.27 -8.55 -27.23
CA LEU A 14 26.59 -8.01 -26.05
C LEU A 14 25.14 -8.44 -25.93
N LEU A 15 24.44 -8.65 -27.03
CA LEU A 15 23.06 -9.13 -26.98
C LEU A 15 23.04 -10.58 -26.51
N VAL A 16 23.92 -11.45 -27.02
CA VAL A 16 23.97 -12.87 -26.62
C VAL A 16 24.41 -13.04 -25.16
N ILE A 17 25.33 -12.22 -24.65
CA ILE A 17 25.81 -12.32 -23.26
C ILE A 17 24.99 -11.45 -22.30
N GLY A 18 24.62 -10.25 -22.71
CA GLY A 18 23.88 -9.29 -21.89
C GLY A 18 22.42 -9.66 -21.70
N LEU A 19 21.74 -10.20 -22.74
CA LEU A 19 20.34 -10.61 -22.66
C LEU A 19 20.09 -11.66 -21.56
N PRO A 20 20.86 -12.78 -21.45
CA PRO A 20 20.64 -13.76 -20.39
C PRO A 20 20.94 -13.20 -19.00
N ILE A 21 21.98 -12.38 -18.84
CA ILE A 21 22.31 -11.73 -17.56
C ILE A 21 21.16 -10.80 -17.12
N LEU A 22 20.66 -9.98 -18.05
CA LEU A 22 19.54 -9.08 -17.80
C LEU A 22 18.28 -9.85 -17.44
N LEU A 23 18.00 -10.97 -18.12
CA LEU A 23 16.86 -11.84 -17.82
C LEU A 23 16.95 -12.39 -16.40
N VAL A 24 18.13 -12.87 -15.99
CA VAL A 24 18.35 -13.40 -14.63
C VAL A 24 18.19 -12.32 -13.57
N VAL A 25 18.75 -11.12 -13.79
CA VAL A 25 18.59 -9.99 -12.86
C VAL A 25 17.14 -9.54 -12.77
N LEU A 26 16.41 -9.52 -13.89
CA LEU A 26 14.99 -9.16 -13.92
C LEU A 26 14.11 -10.24 -13.29
N LEU A 27 14.50 -11.52 -13.38
CA LEU A 27 13.80 -12.62 -12.73
C LEU A 27 14.04 -12.66 -11.22
N LEU A 28 15.27 -12.34 -10.78
CA LEU A 28 15.62 -12.22 -9.37
C LEU A 28 15.09 -10.91 -8.73
N GLY A 29 15.12 -9.79 -9.45
CA GLY A 29 14.72 -8.46 -8.98
C GLY A 29 13.27 -8.08 -9.29
N GLY A 30 12.61 -8.74 -10.24
CA GLY A 30 11.25 -8.43 -10.70
C GLY A 30 10.18 -8.63 -9.63
N ALA A 31 10.43 -9.51 -8.65
CA ALA A 31 9.55 -9.70 -7.49
C ALA A 31 9.45 -8.44 -6.60
N ALA A 32 10.47 -7.56 -6.59
CA ALA A 32 10.45 -6.31 -5.83
C ALA A 32 9.90 -5.13 -6.64
N GLY A 33 10.15 -5.09 -7.96
CA GLY A 33 9.76 -3.97 -8.82
C GLY A 33 8.29 -3.95 -9.25
N PHE A 34 7.63 -5.11 -9.34
CA PHE A 34 6.24 -5.19 -9.83
C PHE A 34 5.20 -4.54 -8.89
N LEU A 35 5.52 -4.37 -7.60
CA LEU A 35 4.65 -3.66 -6.66
C LEU A 35 4.65 -2.14 -6.90
N GLN A 36 5.75 -1.58 -7.40
CA GLN A 36 5.93 -0.12 -7.50
C GLN A 36 5.28 0.48 -8.75
N ASN A 37 4.93 -0.32 -9.76
CA ASN A 37 4.22 0.17 -10.95
C ASN A 37 2.69 0.20 -10.76
N GLN A 38 2.14 -0.48 -9.74
CA GLN A 38 0.71 -0.37 -9.41
C GLN A 38 0.37 0.96 -8.71
N THR A 39 1.35 1.66 -8.14
CA THR A 39 1.09 2.93 -7.44
C THR A 39 0.84 4.10 -8.39
N HIS A 40 1.17 3.98 -9.69
CA HIS A 40 1.04 5.08 -10.66
C HIS A 40 -0.19 4.98 -11.59
N LEU A 41 -0.95 3.88 -11.54
CA LEU A 41 -2.24 3.74 -12.24
C LEU A 41 -3.47 4.11 -11.39
N SER A 42 -3.25 4.49 -10.12
CA SER A 42 -4.32 5.04 -9.26
C SER A 42 -4.65 6.51 -9.54
N ALA A 43 -4.05 7.13 -10.58
CA ALA A 43 -4.30 8.53 -10.95
C ALA A 43 -5.58 8.75 -11.80
N MET A 44 -6.49 7.77 -11.85
CA MET A 44 -7.84 7.96 -12.43
C MET A 44 -8.95 7.44 -11.50
N GLN A 45 -8.77 7.56 -10.19
CA GLN A 45 -9.89 7.43 -9.25
C GLN A 45 -10.45 8.82 -8.91
N ASN A 46 -11.47 9.19 -9.68
CA ASN A 46 -12.70 9.80 -9.20
C ASN A 46 -12.53 10.85 -8.08
N GLN A 47 -12.20 12.07 -8.48
CA GLN A 47 -12.26 13.25 -7.64
C GLN A 47 -13.73 13.52 -7.26
N VAL A 48 -14.18 12.95 -6.13
CA VAL A 48 -15.32 13.50 -5.40
C VAL A 48 -14.73 14.57 -4.47
N PRO A 49 -15.17 15.83 -4.54
CA PRO A 49 -14.60 16.92 -3.76
C PRO A 49 -14.86 16.66 -2.27
N VAL A 50 -13.84 16.19 -1.56
CA VAL A 50 -13.85 16.16 -0.10
C VAL A 50 -13.52 17.57 0.36
N TYR A 51 -14.51 18.23 0.96
CA TYR A 51 -14.33 19.50 1.67
C TYR A 51 -13.37 19.25 2.84
N HIS A 52 -12.11 19.67 2.73
CA HIS A 52 -11.17 19.67 3.84
C HIS A 52 -11.56 20.79 4.80
N SER A 53 -12.52 20.53 5.67
CA SER A 53 -12.84 21.40 6.79
C SER A 53 -11.75 21.21 7.84
N ALA A 54 -10.82 22.16 7.90
CA ALA A 54 -9.86 22.27 8.97
C ALA A 54 -10.59 22.52 10.30
N VAL A 55 -10.85 21.46 11.04
CA VAL A 55 -11.05 21.53 12.48
C VAL A 55 -10.02 20.61 13.12
N ASN A 56 -8.88 21.19 13.43
CA ASN A 56 -8.06 20.67 14.51
C ASN A 56 -8.83 20.94 15.82
N LEU A 57 -9.67 19.99 16.21
CA LEU A 57 -9.96 19.73 17.62
C LEU A 57 -9.48 18.31 17.86
N SER A 58 -8.31 18.21 18.49
CA SER A 58 -7.95 17.20 19.48
C SER A 58 -9.07 16.20 19.73
N GLN A 59 -8.80 14.92 19.50
CA GLN A 59 -9.27 13.85 20.39
C GLN A 59 -10.61 14.17 21.05
N VAL A 60 -11.73 13.95 20.35
CA VAL A 60 -12.97 13.66 21.07
C VAL A 60 -12.81 12.24 21.64
N ALA A 61 -11.83 12.08 22.53
CA ALA A 61 -11.73 10.98 23.45
C ALA A 61 -12.81 11.24 24.48
N VAL A 62 -14.05 10.90 24.11
CA VAL A 62 -15.12 10.75 25.09
C VAL A 62 -14.59 9.73 26.09
N PRO A 63 -14.36 10.11 27.37
CA PRO A 63 -13.94 9.14 28.35
C PRO A 63 -14.99 8.02 28.35
N PRO A 64 -14.57 6.74 28.34
CA PRO A 64 -15.50 5.63 28.29
C PRO A 64 -16.44 5.75 29.49
N ALA A 65 -17.73 5.90 29.22
CA ALA A 65 -18.73 6.06 30.27
C ALA A 65 -18.85 4.79 31.13
N ARG A 66 -18.47 3.63 30.57
CA ARG A 66 -18.41 2.35 31.26
C ARG A 66 -17.34 1.46 30.64
N TYR A 67 -16.91 0.45 31.39
CA TYR A 67 -16.00 -0.59 30.91
C TYR A 67 -16.73 -1.93 30.88
N CYS A 68 -16.40 -2.78 29.92
CA CYS A 68 -16.96 -4.13 29.84
C CYS A 68 -16.44 -5.00 30.99
N SER A 69 -17.32 -5.66 31.74
CA SER A 69 -16.95 -6.60 32.81
C SER A 69 -16.25 -7.86 32.30
N HIS A 70 -16.48 -8.24 31.03
CA HIS A 70 -15.90 -9.46 30.45
C HIS A 70 -14.51 -9.25 29.83
N CYS A 71 -14.24 -8.09 29.22
CA CYS A 71 -12.97 -7.85 28.51
C CYS A 71 -12.24 -6.57 28.93
N GLY A 72 -12.85 -5.71 29.75
CA GLY A 72 -12.26 -4.45 30.19
C GLY A 72 -12.24 -3.34 29.14
N ALA A 73 -12.85 -3.55 27.97
CA ALA A 73 -12.90 -2.52 26.94
C ALA A 73 -13.78 -1.33 27.36
N GLY A 74 -13.31 -0.11 27.14
CA GLY A 74 -14.07 1.12 27.35
C GLY A 74 -15.17 1.27 26.29
N MET A 75 -16.40 1.49 26.72
CA MET A 75 -17.58 1.55 25.84
C MET A 75 -18.51 2.70 26.24
N GLN A 76 -19.34 3.13 25.28
CA GLN A 76 -20.32 4.20 25.50
C GLN A 76 -21.50 3.69 26.35
N ALA A 77 -22.20 4.61 27.00
CA ALA A 77 -23.24 4.27 27.97
C ALA A 77 -24.50 3.63 27.34
N ASP A 78 -24.73 3.90 26.05
CA ASP A 78 -25.92 3.55 25.28
C ASP A 78 -25.83 2.19 24.56
N TRP A 79 -24.68 1.54 24.61
CA TRP A 79 -24.49 0.25 23.95
C TRP A 79 -25.06 -0.88 24.78
N THR A 80 -25.71 -1.88 24.15
CA THR A 80 -26.30 -3.06 24.82
C THR A 80 -25.40 -4.31 24.76
N HIS A 81 -24.40 -4.30 23.89
CA HIS A 81 -23.44 -5.38 23.73
C HIS A 81 -22.05 -4.80 23.51
N CYS A 82 -21.03 -5.45 24.05
CA CYS A 82 -19.65 -5.03 23.83
C CYS A 82 -19.21 -5.39 22.40
N PRO A 83 -18.69 -4.46 21.56
CA PRO A 83 -18.23 -4.81 20.22
C PRO A 83 -16.86 -5.51 20.22
N GLN A 84 -16.19 -5.58 21.38
CA GLN A 84 -14.89 -6.25 21.50
C GLN A 84 -15.06 -7.74 21.81
N CYS A 85 -16.03 -8.11 22.65
CA CYS A 85 -16.23 -9.50 23.06
C CYS A 85 -17.62 -10.07 22.76
N GLY A 86 -18.57 -9.24 22.31
CA GLY A 86 -19.95 -9.65 22.03
C GLY A 86 -20.80 -9.92 23.28
N ALA A 87 -20.24 -9.79 24.49
CA ALA A 87 -20.97 -10.03 25.73
C ALA A 87 -22.05 -8.95 25.96
N PRO A 88 -23.21 -9.32 26.54
CA PRO A 88 -24.21 -8.35 26.95
C PRO A 88 -23.65 -7.47 28.06
N ILE A 89 -23.94 -6.18 27.99
CA ILE A 89 -23.52 -5.22 29.00
C ILE A 89 -24.52 -5.24 30.17
N GLN A 90 -24.00 -5.55 31.37
CA GLN A 90 -24.73 -5.56 32.63
C GLN A 90 -24.18 -4.48 33.54
#